data_AF-A0A1T2DEB1-F1
#
_entry.id   AF-A0A1T2DEB1-F1
#
_cell.length_a   1.000
_cell.length_b   1.000
_cell.length_c   1.000
_cell.angle_alpha   90.00
_cell.angle_beta   90.00
_cell.angle_gamma   90.00
#
_symmetry.space_group_name_H-M   'P 1'
#
loop_
_entity.id
_entity.type
_entity.pdbx_description
1 polymer ?
#
loop_
_entity_poly.entity_id
_entity_poly.type
_entity_poly.pdbx_seq_one_letter_code
_entity_poly.pdbx_strand_id
1 'polypeptide(L)'
;MAHKRIANIDPWIPMDKRIDFPPRKPELRKPLYWLMPDGDDLFFVNATNLVLDEVSATTGGYSTDYDPPEPFTTGEGYKYIEVMPNEAVKIDHINLALESDAVIQDEIIVKTHNQETLVFRVYIDKKGSREIVLLWDNLDVGKDVRLIDND
;
A
#
# COMPACT_ATOMS: atom_id res chain seq x y z
N MET A 1 4.54 -8.09 15.86
CA MET A 1 4.04 -8.29 14.48
C MET A 1 4.72 -9.51 13.85
N ALA A 2 4.02 -10.24 12.98
CA ALA A 2 4.62 -11.33 12.19
C ALA A 2 4.90 -10.81 10.76
N HIS A 3 6.15 -10.92 10.31
CA HIS A 3 6.53 -10.58 8.94
C HIS A 3 6.07 -11.69 7.98
N LYS A 4 5.53 -11.32 6.82
CA LYS A 4 5.10 -12.28 5.78
C LYS A 4 5.54 -11.77 4.41
N ARG A 5 6.06 -12.70 3.61
CA ARG A 5 6.52 -12.49 2.23
C ARG A 5 5.79 -13.47 1.32
N ILE A 6 5.43 -13.03 0.12
CA ILE A 6 4.81 -13.86 -0.92
C ILE A 6 5.59 -13.64 -2.21
N ALA A 7 6.22 -14.69 -2.71
CA ALA A 7 6.98 -14.63 -3.96
C ALA A 7 6.09 -14.90 -5.17
N ASN A 8 6.47 -14.35 -6.32
CA ASN A 8 5.84 -14.59 -7.63
C ASN A 8 4.35 -14.24 -7.65
N ILE A 9 4.01 -13.05 -7.18
CA ILE A 9 2.64 -12.53 -7.22
C ILE A 9 2.16 -12.42 -8.67
N ASP A 10 0.91 -12.84 -8.89
CA ASP A 10 0.26 -12.72 -10.19
C ASP A 10 0.20 -11.26 -10.65
N PRO A 11 0.29 -11.00 -11.96
CA PRO A 11 0.19 -9.65 -12.49
C PRO A 11 -1.13 -8.99 -12.08
N TRP A 12 -1.06 -7.71 -11.75
CA TRP A 12 -2.25 -6.91 -11.49
C TRP A 12 -3.18 -6.92 -12.71
N ILE A 13 -4.45 -7.30 -12.49
CA ILE A 13 -5.46 -7.32 -13.54
C ILE A 13 -6.23 -5.99 -13.52
N PRO A 14 -6.30 -5.23 -14.63
CA PRO A 14 -7.13 -4.03 -14.68
C PRO A 14 -8.60 -4.28 -14.35
N MET A 15 -9.22 -3.34 -13.63
CA MET A 15 -10.63 -3.48 -13.22
C MET A 15 -11.59 -3.65 -14.41
N ASP A 16 -11.31 -3.03 -15.55
CA ASP A 16 -12.08 -3.20 -16.79
C ASP A 16 -12.00 -4.63 -17.36
N LYS A 17 -11.02 -5.43 -16.94
CA LYS A 17 -10.83 -6.83 -17.35
C LYS A 17 -11.34 -7.86 -16.34
N ARG A 18 -11.85 -7.44 -15.17
CA ARG A 18 -12.25 -8.35 -14.07
C ARG A 18 -13.72 -8.84 -14.10
N ILE A 19 -14.59 -8.36 -15.00
CA ILE A 19 -16.05 -8.67 -15.08
C ILE A 19 -16.82 -8.10 -13.84
N ASP A 20 -18.03 -7.51 -13.83
CA ASP A 20 -19.01 -7.02 -14.81
C ASP A 20 -19.61 -5.68 -14.29
N PHE A 21 -19.87 -4.74 -15.21
CA PHE A 21 -20.67 -3.50 -15.11
C PHE A 21 -20.51 -2.47 -13.94
N PRO A 22 -20.58 -1.16 -14.24
CA PRO A 22 -20.71 -0.55 -15.57
C PRO A 22 -19.39 -0.54 -16.35
N PRO A 23 -19.42 -0.39 -17.69
CA PRO A 23 -18.23 -0.28 -18.52
C PRO A 23 -17.34 0.84 -18.00
N ARG A 24 -16.09 0.52 -17.70
CA ARG A 24 -15.07 1.50 -17.29
C ARG A 24 -14.23 1.87 -18.50
N LYS A 25 -13.64 3.07 -18.48
CA LYS A 25 -12.59 3.40 -19.43
C LYS A 25 -11.47 2.36 -19.25
N PRO A 26 -10.92 1.79 -20.35
CA PRO A 26 -9.81 0.86 -20.25
C PRO A 26 -8.65 1.48 -19.47
N GLU A 27 -8.13 0.77 -18.47
CA GLU A 27 -6.89 1.16 -17.80
C GLU A 27 -5.72 0.53 -18.56
N LEU A 28 -4.93 1.39 -19.21
CA LEU A 28 -3.79 0.97 -20.03
C LEU A 28 -2.48 0.95 -19.25
N ARG A 29 -2.43 1.66 -18.12
CA ARG A 29 -1.26 1.73 -17.25
C ARG A 29 -1.10 0.43 -16.47
N LYS A 30 0.12 0.17 -16.02
CA LYS A 30 0.45 -0.94 -15.13
C LYS A 30 1.00 -0.41 -13.81
N PRO A 31 0.61 -0.97 -12.66
CA PRO A 31 1.23 -0.55 -11.40
C PRO A 31 2.69 -1.00 -11.36
N LEU A 32 3.59 -0.11 -10.93
CA LEU A 32 4.93 -0.45 -10.48
C LEU A 32 4.89 -0.92 -9.02
N TYR A 33 4.11 -0.20 -8.20
CA TYR A 33 3.87 -0.50 -6.80
C TYR A 33 2.38 -0.42 -6.50
N TRP A 34 1.85 -1.38 -5.76
CA TRP A 34 0.45 -1.39 -5.36
C TRP A 34 0.26 -2.16 -4.06
N LEU A 35 -0.90 -1.93 -3.43
CA LEU A 35 -1.32 -2.58 -2.21
C LEU A 35 -2.34 -3.66 -2.50
N MET A 36 -2.09 -4.84 -1.97
CA MET A 36 -2.93 -6.02 -2.15
C MET A 36 -3.50 -6.45 -0.78
N PRO A 37 -4.82 -6.42 -0.59
CA PRO A 37 -5.44 -7.01 0.59
C PRO A 37 -5.47 -8.54 0.47
N ASP A 38 -5.15 -9.25 1.56
CA ASP A 38 -5.29 -10.71 1.71
C ASP A 38 -5.84 -11.02 3.12
N GLY A 39 -7.16 -11.13 3.22
CA GLY A 39 -7.85 -11.22 4.52
C GLY A 39 -7.74 -9.90 5.29
N ASP A 40 -7.25 -9.99 6.53
CA ASP A 40 -7.00 -8.84 7.41
C ASP A 40 -5.58 -8.26 7.21
N ASP A 41 -4.78 -8.80 6.29
CA ASP A 41 -3.41 -8.35 6.04
C ASP A 41 -3.34 -7.47 4.78
N LEU A 42 -2.54 -6.41 4.86
CA LEU A 42 -2.24 -5.55 3.73
C LEU A 42 -0.81 -5.78 3.26
N PHE A 43 -0.63 -5.97 1.97
CA PHE A 43 0.68 -6.22 1.37
C PHE A 43 1.09 -5.10 0.42
N PHE A 44 2.34 -4.68 0.49
CA PHE A 44 3.00 -3.94 -0.58
C PHE A 44 3.51 -4.91 -1.63
N VAL A 45 3.23 -4.65 -2.91
CA VAL A 45 3.67 -5.47 -4.04
C VAL A 45 4.68 -4.71 -4.88
N ASN A 46 5.88 -5.29 -5.05
CA ASN A 46 6.87 -4.84 -6.01
C ASN A 46 6.59 -5.47 -7.39
N ALA A 47 5.87 -4.76 -8.27
CA ALA A 47 5.58 -5.25 -9.62
C ALA A 47 6.67 -4.85 -10.64
N THR A 48 7.84 -4.40 -10.18
CA THR A 48 8.97 -4.04 -11.04
C THR A 48 9.87 -5.24 -11.29
N ASN A 49 10.80 -5.09 -12.24
CA ASN A 49 11.88 -6.05 -12.48
C ASN A 49 13.14 -5.75 -11.64
N LEU A 50 13.03 -4.84 -10.66
CA LEU A 50 14.15 -4.39 -9.84
C LEU A 50 14.02 -4.95 -8.42
N VAL A 51 15.15 -5.21 -7.78
CA VAL A 51 15.21 -5.45 -6.34
C VAL A 51 15.13 -4.09 -5.64
N LEU A 52 14.25 -3.97 -4.65
CA LEU A 52 14.18 -2.79 -3.79
C LEU A 52 15.08 -3.03 -2.58
N ASP A 53 15.94 -2.06 -2.28
CA ASP A 53 16.87 -2.16 -1.16
C ASP A 53 16.11 -2.23 0.17
N GLU A 54 15.04 -1.44 0.30
CA GLU A 54 14.21 -1.39 1.51
C GLU A 54 12.76 -1.08 1.18
N VAL A 55 11.84 -1.76 1.86
CA VAL A 55 10.44 -1.36 2.01
C VAL A 55 10.13 -1.31 3.49
N SER A 56 9.69 -0.16 3.98
CA SER A 56 9.21 -0.04 5.36
C SER A 56 7.86 0.66 5.40
N ALA A 57 7.07 0.33 6.42
CA ALA A 57 5.74 0.88 6.59
C ALA A 57 5.45 1.16 8.05
N THR A 58 4.83 2.31 8.31
CA THR A 58 4.31 2.67 9.64
C THR A 58 2.86 3.09 9.52
N THR A 59 2.03 2.55 10.41
CA THR A 59 0.60 2.81 10.45
C THR A 59 0.29 3.83 11.54
N GLY A 60 -0.42 4.89 11.18
CA GLY A 60 -0.93 5.88 12.11
C GLY A 60 -2.33 6.33 11.72
N GLY A 61 -2.85 7.35 12.40
CA GLY A 61 -4.20 7.79 12.16
C GLY A 61 -4.75 8.68 13.25
N TYR A 62 -6.08 8.75 13.31
CA TYR A 62 -6.81 9.38 14.41
C TYR A 62 -8.05 8.56 14.77
N SER A 63 -8.32 8.43 16.07
CA SER A 63 -9.58 7.86 16.57
C SER A 63 -10.66 8.94 16.57
N THR A 64 -11.85 8.57 16.12
CA THR A 64 -13.04 9.44 16.14
C THR A 64 -13.92 9.24 17.38
N ASP A 65 -13.50 8.40 18.32
CA ASP A 65 -14.22 8.18 19.59
C ASP A 65 -14.11 9.37 20.55
N TYR A 66 -13.08 10.19 20.36
CA TYR A 66 -12.80 11.36 21.17
C TYR A 66 -13.20 12.64 20.42
N ASP A 67 -13.68 13.64 21.18
CA ASP A 67 -13.86 15.00 20.71
C ASP A 67 -12.98 15.93 21.57
N PRO A 68 -11.85 16.45 21.04
CA PRO A 68 -11.40 16.34 19.65
C PRO A 68 -10.82 14.96 19.31
N PRO A 69 -10.78 14.57 18.01
CA PRO A 69 -10.13 13.34 17.57
C PRO A 69 -8.68 13.24 18.03
N GLU A 70 -8.28 12.09 18.57
CA GLU A 70 -6.93 11.88 19.08
C GLU A 70 -6.06 11.13 18.06
N PRO A 71 -4.85 11.62 17.74
CA PRO A 71 -3.95 10.94 16.84
C PRO A 71 -3.37 9.69 17.50
N PHE A 72 -3.12 8.65 16.70
CA PHE A 72 -2.38 7.48 17.12
C PHE A 72 -1.32 7.11 16.11
N THR A 73 -0.28 6.45 16.61
CA THR A 73 0.66 5.69 15.80
C THR A 73 0.68 4.29 16.37
N THR A 74 0.49 3.29 15.52
CA THR A 74 0.81 1.92 15.89
C THR A 74 2.33 1.82 16.10
N GLY A 75 2.79 0.86 16.92
CA GLY A 75 4.18 0.78 17.40
C GLY A 75 5.23 0.51 16.31
N GLU A 76 6.05 -0.53 16.49
CA GLU A 76 7.11 -0.86 15.51
C GLU A 76 6.49 -1.20 14.15
N GLY A 77 6.83 -0.41 13.13
CA GLY A 77 6.41 -0.64 11.76
C GLY A 77 7.05 -1.89 11.13
N TYR A 78 6.64 -2.20 9.90
CA TYR A 78 7.28 -3.26 9.13
C TYR A 78 8.53 -2.75 8.43
N LYS A 79 9.55 -3.60 8.33
CA LYS A 79 10.76 -3.30 7.55
C LYS A 79 11.29 -4.55 6.86
N TYR A 80 11.43 -4.47 5.55
CA TYR A 80 11.97 -5.51 4.69
C TYR A 80 13.17 -4.96 3.93
N ILE A 81 14.21 -5.78 3.85
CA ILE A 81 15.41 -5.53 3.03
C ILE A 81 15.35 -6.47 1.83
N GLU A 82 15.85 -6.02 0.69
CA GLU A 82 15.92 -6.80 -0.56
C GLU A 82 14.54 -7.38 -0.93
N VAL A 83 13.59 -6.50 -1.27
CA VAL A 83 12.28 -6.93 -1.77
C VAL A 83 12.41 -7.25 -3.26
N MET A 84 12.24 -8.51 -3.60
CA MET A 84 12.50 -9.07 -4.91
C MET A 84 11.45 -8.62 -5.95
N PRO A 85 11.77 -8.70 -7.25
CA PRO A 85 10.79 -8.55 -8.32
C PRO A 85 9.59 -9.47 -8.13
N ASN A 86 8.38 -8.93 -8.31
CA ASN A 86 7.11 -9.62 -8.14
C ASN A 86 6.91 -10.25 -6.74
N GLU A 87 7.54 -9.68 -5.71
CA GLU A 87 7.33 -10.04 -4.32
C GLU A 87 6.30 -9.12 -3.67
N ALA A 88 5.47 -9.69 -2.79
CA ALA A 88 4.64 -8.96 -1.86
C ALA A 88 5.15 -9.11 -0.42
N VAL A 89 5.17 -8.01 0.33
CA VAL A 89 5.56 -7.98 1.73
C VAL A 89 4.44 -7.38 2.57
N LYS A 90 4.13 -7.99 3.72
CA LYS A 90 3.08 -7.50 4.61
C LYS A 90 3.49 -6.17 5.23
N ILE A 91 2.66 -5.13 5.06
CA ILE A 91 2.92 -3.78 5.58
C ILE A 91 1.93 -3.35 6.66
N ASP A 92 0.79 -4.02 6.78
CA ASP A 92 -0.17 -3.73 7.84
C ASP A 92 -1.05 -4.96 8.15
N HIS A 93 -1.74 -4.90 9.28
CA HIS A 93 -2.83 -5.80 9.67
C HIS A 93 -4.04 -4.97 10.10
N ILE A 94 -5.05 -4.93 9.24
CA ILE A 94 -6.25 -4.12 9.42
C ILE A 94 -7.29 -4.96 10.16
N ASN A 95 -7.66 -4.52 11.36
CA ASN A 95 -8.76 -5.13 12.11
C ASN A 95 -10.01 -4.26 11.99
N LEU A 96 -10.78 -4.48 10.92
CA LEU A 96 -11.97 -3.68 10.62
C LEU A 96 -13.01 -3.63 11.76
N ALA A 97 -13.06 -4.64 12.63
CA ALA A 97 -13.98 -4.66 13.75
C ALA A 97 -13.52 -3.75 14.90
N LEU A 98 -12.22 -3.68 15.15
CA LEU A 98 -11.64 -2.84 16.21
C LEU A 98 -11.33 -1.42 15.74
N GLU A 99 -11.15 -1.21 14.44
CA GLU A 99 -10.72 0.07 13.86
C GLU A 99 -11.87 0.79 13.14
N SER A 100 -13.10 0.35 13.42
CA SER A 100 -14.32 0.86 12.77
C SER A 100 -14.61 2.34 13.06
N ASP A 101 -13.97 2.92 14.06
CA ASP A 101 -14.01 4.30 14.55
C ASP A 101 -12.69 5.06 14.28
N ALA A 102 -11.71 4.44 13.63
CA ALA A 102 -10.43 5.06 13.30
C ALA A 102 -10.35 5.48 11.83
N VAL A 103 -9.60 6.54 11.55
CA VAL A 103 -9.09 6.79 10.19
C VAL A 103 -7.63 6.38 10.15
N ILE A 104 -7.33 5.37 9.33
CA ILE A 104 -6.00 4.77 9.21
C ILE A 104 -5.25 5.39 8.03
N GLN A 105 -3.97 5.68 8.25
CA GLN A 105 -3.04 6.15 7.24
C GLN A 105 -1.73 5.39 7.37
N ASP A 106 -1.30 4.78 6.27
CA ASP A 106 0.03 4.18 6.18
C ASP A 106 1.01 5.14 5.53
N GLU A 107 2.21 5.22 6.10
CA GLU A 107 3.38 5.80 5.46
C GLU A 107 4.29 4.66 5.02
N ILE A 108 4.57 4.59 3.71
CA ILE A 108 5.34 3.52 3.09
C ILE A 108 6.58 4.14 2.46
N ILE A 109 7.75 3.68 2.88
CA ILE A 109 9.05 4.14 2.39
C ILE A 109 9.62 3.04 1.52
N VAL A 110 9.91 3.38 0.25
CA VAL A 110 10.54 2.49 -0.72
C VAL A 110 11.90 3.08 -1.10
N LYS A 111 12.97 2.31 -0.88
CA LYS A 111 14.33 2.67 -1.32
C LYS A 111 14.73 1.78 -2.48
N THR A 112 15.16 2.41 -3.57
CA THR A 112 15.69 1.72 -4.76
C THR A 112 17.22 1.72 -4.75
N HIS A 113 17.82 0.85 -5.57
CA HIS A 113 19.27 0.67 -5.67
C HIS A 113 20.06 1.97 -5.98
N ASN A 114 19.43 2.95 -6.62
CA ASN A 114 20.03 4.25 -6.93
C ASN A 114 19.90 5.27 -5.78
N GLN A 115 19.53 4.82 -4.57
CA GLN A 115 19.27 5.64 -3.39
C GLN A 115 18.09 6.62 -3.50
N GLU A 116 17.27 6.50 -4.55
CA GLU A 116 16.00 7.21 -4.59
C GLU A 116 15.08 6.64 -3.51
N THR A 117 14.60 7.53 -2.65
CA THR A 117 13.65 7.20 -1.58
C THR A 117 12.29 7.79 -1.96
N LEU A 118 11.32 6.91 -2.16
CA LEU A 118 9.93 7.29 -2.38
C LEU A 118 9.17 7.11 -1.08
N VAL A 119 8.46 8.15 -0.66
CA VAL A 119 7.63 8.11 0.56
C VAL A 119 6.18 8.29 0.15
N PHE A 120 5.38 7.24 0.32
CA PHE A 120 3.95 7.25 0.02
C PHE A 120 3.16 7.43 1.30
N ARG A 121 2.15 8.28 1.27
CA ARG A 121 1.08 8.31 2.28
C ARG A 121 -0.23 7.89 1.64
N VAL A 122 -0.87 6.90 2.25
CA VAL A 122 -2.12 6.32 1.76
C VAL A 122 -3.14 6.28 2.89
N TYR A 123 -4.36 6.70 2.59
CA TYR A 123 -5.49 6.49 3.49
C TYR A 123 -6.10 5.13 3.21
N ILE A 124 -6.13 4.28 4.24
CA ILE A 124 -6.78 2.99 4.15
C ILE A 124 -8.24 3.19 4.53
N ASP A 125 -9.13 3.09 3.54
CA ASP A 125 -10.56 3.23 3.81
C ASP A 125 -11.07 2.03 4.62
N LYS A 126 -12.07 2.28 5.48
CA LYS A 126 -12.77 1.24 6.28
C LYS A 126 -13.43 0.15 5.43
N LYS A 127 -13.37 0.25 4.10
CA LYS A 127 -13.87 -0.80 3.21
C LYS A 127 -12.84 -1.89 2.98
N GLY A 128 -11.58 -1.71 3.39
CA GLY A 128 -10.57 -2.76 3.65
C GLY A 128 -10.23 -3.71 2.49
N SER A 129 -10.90 -3.58 1.34
CA SER A 129 -11.01 -4.65 0.35
C SER A 129 -10.62 -4.19 -1.05
N ARG A 130 -9.94 -3.04 -1.15
CA ARG A 130 -9.59 -2.45 -2.44
C ARG A 130 -8.09 -2.43 -2.58
N GLU A 131 -7.65 -2.90 -3.73
CA GLU A 131 -6.29 -2.70 -4.16
C GLU A 131 -6.05 -1.21 -4.38
N ILE A 132 -4.90 -0.73 -3.93
CA ILE A 132 -4.52 0.68 -4.08
C ILE A 132 -3.23 0.71 -4.89
N VAL A 133 -3.27 1.22 -6.10
CA VAL A 133 -2.04 1.46 -6.86
C VAL A 133 -1.32 2.65 -6.23
N LEU A 134 -0.05 2.50 -5.88
CA LEU A 134 0.77 3.57 -5.31
C LEU A 134 1.45 4.38 -6.42
N LEU A 135 2.01 3.68 -7.41
CA LEU A 135 2.74 4.26 -8.53
C LEU A 135 2.46 3.48 -9.81
N TRP A 136 2.14 4.20 -10.88
CA TRP A 136 1.96 3.65 -12.22
C TRP A 136 3.26 3.66 -13.03
N ASP A 137 3.31 2.88 -14.11
CA ASP A 137 4.45 2.77 -15.04
C ASP A 137 4.75 4.05 -15.82
N ASN A 138 3.77 4.96 -15.92
CA ASN A 138 3.97 6.31 -16.43
C ASN A 138 4.37 7.34 -15.35
N LEU A 139 4.72 6.87 -14.16
CA LEU A 139 5.07 7.66 -12.97
C LEU A 139 3.93 8.48 -12.35
N ASP A 140 2.69 8.28 -12.80
CA ASP A 140 1.54 8.85 -12.11
C ASP A 140 1.41 8.22 -10.71
N VAL A 141 1.10 9.06 -9.73
CA VAL A 141 0.74 8.60 -8.39
C VAL A 141 -0.69 8.05 -8.39
N GLY A 142 -0.92 7.04 -7.55
CA GLY A 142 -2.22 6.47 -7.26
C GLY A 142 -3.32 7.47 -6.90
N LYS A 143 -4.57 7.08 -7.14
CA LYS A 143 -5.72 7.83 -6.60
C LYS A 143 -5.70 7.74 -5.07
N ASP A 144 -5.90 8.87 -4.40
CA ASP A 144 -5.91 8.97 -2.93
C ASP A 144 -4.56 8.61 -2.25
N VAL A 145 -3.48 8.59 -3.04
CA VAL A 145 -2.09 8.42 -2.59
C VAL A 145 -1.35 9.74 -2.73
N ARG A 146 -0.50 10.07 -1.76
CA ARG A 146 0.41 11.21 -1.83
C ARG A 146 1.84 10.71 -1.86
N LEU A 147 2.59 11.14 -2.86
CA LEU A 147 4.06 11.05 -2.83
C LEU A 147 4.58 12.27 -2.08
N ILE A 148 5.43 12.05 -1.08
CA ILE A 148 6.03 13.10 -0.28
C ILE A 148 7.43 13.37 -0.83
N ASP A 149 7.63 14.58 -1.33
CA ASP A 149 8.96 15.06 -1.71
C ASP A 149 9.75 15.38 -0.43
N ASN A 150 10.97 14.87 -0.34
CA ASN A 150 11.91 15.28 0.70
C ASN A 150 12.59 16.57 0.23
N ASP A 151 12.03 17.73 0.61
CA ASP A 151 12.69 19.05 0.50
C ASP A 151 13.85 19.19 1.51
#